data_AF-W4RPV0-F1
#
_entry.id   AF-W4RPV0-F1
#
_cell.length_a   1.000
_cell.length_b   1.000
_cell.length_c   1.000
_cell.angle_alpha   90.00
_cell.angle_beta   90.00
_cell.angle_gamma   90.00
#
_symmetry.space_group_name_H-M   'P 1'
#
loop_
_entity.id
_entity.type
_entity.pdbx_description
1 polymer ?
#
loop_
_entity_poly.entity_id
_entity_poly.type
_entity_poly.pdbx_seq_one_letter_code
_entity_poly.pdbx_strand_id
1 'polypeptide(L)'
;MFDTAFAKIGVYICYDRHFPEGARLLGLKGAEIVLNPSATVAGLSEYLWKLEQPAHAVANGYYVGAINRVGVEGPWNMGEFYGQSYLVDPRGNFIAMGSVIKMKSLSVK
;
A
#
# COMPACT_ATOMS: atom_id res chain seq x y z
N MET A 1 14.77 -2.59 -4.08
CA MET A 1 15.18 -3.29 -2.86
C MET A 1 16.24 -2.44 -2.21
N PHE A 2 16.03 -2.10 -0.95
CA PHE A 2 16.93 -1.27 -0.16
C PHE A 2 17.23 -2.03 1.12
N ASP A 3 18.50 -2.31 1.38
CA ASP A 3 18.94 -2.88 2.65
C ASP A 3 19.21 -1.72 3.61
N THR A 4 18.55 -1.74 4.76
CA THR A 4 18.63 -0.68 5.76
C THR A 4 18.99 -1.28 7.10
N ALA A 5 19.37 -0.45 8.07
CA ALA A 5 19.66 -0.92 9.43
C ALA A 5 18.44 -1.56 10.13
N PHE A 6 17.22 -1.38 9.61
CA PHE A 6 15.98 -1.84 10.25
C PHE A 6 15.28 -2.98 9.51
N ALA A 7 15.34 -3.00 8.18
CA ALA A 7 14.65 -3.98 7.34
C ALA A 7 15.13 -3.93 5.88
N LYS A 8 14.90 -5.01 5.14
CA LYS A 8 14.95 -5.05 3.68
C LYS A 8 13.65 -4.53 3.08
N ILE A 9 13.71 -3.35 2.48
CA ILE A 9 12.53 -2.61 1.98
C ILE A 9 12.38 -2.79 0.47
N GLY A 10 11.22 -3.29 0.06
CA GLY A 10 10.72 -3.31 -1.31
C GLY A 10 9.78 -2.12 -1.59
N VAL A 11 9.71 -1.70 -2.85
CA VAL A 11 8.76 -0.67 -3.29
C VAL A 11 8.24 -1.06 -4.67
N TYR A 12 6.93 -0.97 -4.88
CA TYR A 12 6.30 -0.94 -6.20
C TYR A 12 5.32 0.24 -6.24
N ILE A 13 5.20 0.91 -7.39
CA ILE A 13 4.63 2.26 -7.45
C ILE A 13 3.23 2.23 -8.03
N CYS A 14 2.27 2.75 -7.27
CA CYS A 14 0.90 3.00 -7.68
C CYS A 14 0.25 1.80 -8.40
N TYR A 15 0.13 1.87 -9.72
CA TYR A 15 -0.55 0.90 -10.57
C TYR A 15 0.11 -0.49 -10.55
N ASP A 16 1.41 -0.56 -10.21
CA ASP A 16 2.12 -1.83 -10.06
C ASP A 16 1.44 -2.79 -9.07
N ARG A 17 0.62 -2.26 -8.15
CA ARG A 17 -0.15 -3.07 -7.19
C ARG A 17 -1.05 -4.12 -7.84
N HIS A 18 -1.46 -3.90 -9.09
CA HIS A 18 -2.35 -4.81 -9.81
C HIS A 18 -1.62 -6.06 -10.31
N PHE A 19 -0.28 -6.07 -10.33
CA PHE A 19 0.52 -7.15 -10.88
C PHE A 19 1.16 -7.98 -9.75
N PRO A 20 0.74 -9.23 -9.53
CA PRO A 20 1.32 -10.07 -8.48
C PRO A 20 2.78 -10.41 -8.72
N GLU A 21 3.28 -10.35 -9.95
CA GLU A 21 4.66 -10.68 -10.30
C GLU A 21 5.66 -9.71 -9.67
N GLY A 22 5.35 -8.40 -9.68
CA GLY A 22 6.20 -7.39 -9.06
C GLY A 22 6.32 -7.58 -7.55
N ALA A 23 5.17 -7.80 -6.89
CA ALA A 23 5.08 -8.17 -5.48
C ALA A 23 5.88 -9.44 -5.18
N ARG A 24 5.73 -10.48 -6.01
CA ARG A 24 6.43 -11.75 -5.84
C ARG A 24 7.94 -11.63 -5.98
N LEU A 25 8.43 -10.86 -6.95
CA LEU A 25 9.85 -10.63 -7.15
C LEU A 25 10.50 -9.92 -5.95
N LEU A 26 9.78 -9.02 -5.28
CA LEU A 26 10.26 -8.40 -4.03
C LEU A 26 10.33 -9.42 -2.89
N GLY A 27 9.31 -10.26 -2.73
CA GLY A 27 9.31 -11.36 -1.76
C GLY A 27 10.46 -12.34 -1.97
N LEU A 28 10.70 -12.77 -3.22
CA LEU A 28 11.83 -13.65 -3.58
C LEU A 28 13.20 -13.02 -3.36
N LYS A 29 13.29 -11.68 -3.41
CA LYS A 29 14.50 -10.93 -3.05
C LYS A 29 14.65 -10.70 -1.54
N GLY A 30 13.74 -11.25 -0.72
CA GLY A 30 13.79 -11.19 0.73
C GLY A 30 13.30 -9.86 1.30
N ALA A 31 12.31 -9.21 0.68
CA ALA A 31 11.66 -8.05 1.27
C ALA A 31 10.94 -8.42 2.58
N GLU A 32 11.18 -7.66 3.64
CA GLU A 32 10.50 -7.77 4.92
C GLU A 32 9.33 -6.79 5.01
N ILE A 33 9.48 -5.63 4.36
CA ILE A 33 8.45 -4.59 4.24
C ILE A 33 8.37 -4.17 2.78
N VAL A 34 7.17 -4.09 2.23
CA VAL A 34 6.91 -3.55 0.90
C VAL A 34 6.03 -2.30 0.99
N LEU A 35 6.48 -1.21 0.39
CA LEU A 35 5.73 0.04 0.34
C LEU A 35 5.08 0.23 -1.03
N ASN A 36 3.83 0.70 -1.02
CA ASN A 36 3.10 1.08 -2.22
C ASN A 36 2.58 2.52 -2.12
N PRO A 37 3.36 3.52 -2.58
CA PRO A 37 2.86 4.87 -2.74
C PRO A 37 1.95 4.96 -3.98
N SER A 38 0.73 5.46 -3.79
CA SER A 38 -0.33 5.54 -4.78
C SER A 38 -1.04 6.89 -4.79
N ALA A 39 -1.66 7.20 -5.92
CA ALA A 39 -2.63 8.28 -6.07
C ALA A 39 -3.79 7.75 -6.93
N THR A 40 -4.83 7.25 -6.27
CA THR A 40 -6.00 6.67 -6.95
C THR A 40 -7.31 7.15 -6.32
N VAL A 41 -8.34 7.24 -7.15
CA VAL A 41 -9.64 7.83 -6.81
C VAL A 41 -10.69 6.76 -6.51
N ALA A 42 -11.80 7.17 -5.90
CA ALA A 42 -12.89 6.30 -5.49
C ALA A 42 -13.56 5.54 -6.64
N GLY A 43 -14.38 4.54 -6.31
CA GLY A 43 -15.02 3.62 -7.26
C GLY A 43 -14.46 2.20 -7.15
N LEU A 44 -14.30 1.50 -8.28
CA LEU A 44 -13.75 0.13 -8.29
C LEU A 44 -12.38 0.04 -7.60
N SER A 45 -11.55 1.07 -7.74
CA SER A 45 -10.23 1.09 -7.13
C SER A 45 -10.25 1.01 -5.61
N GLU A 46 -11.28 1.54 -4.92
CA GLU A 46 -11.32 1.53 -3.45
C GLU A 46 -11.60 0.12 -2.91
N TYR A 47 -12.41 -0.66 -3.63
CA TYR A 47 -12.61 -2.08 -3.33
C TYR A 47 -11.31 -2.87 -3.54
N LEU A 48 -10.69 -2.72 -4.72
CA LEU A 48 -9.45 -3.42 -5.05
C LEU A 48 -8.30 -3.07 -4.09
N TRP A 49 -8.27 -1.83 -3.61
CA TRP A 49 -7.30 -1.38 -2.61
C TRP A 49 -7.27 -2.25 -1.37
N LYS A 50 -8.42 -2.73 -0.88
CA LYS A 50 -8.50 -3.58 0.32
C LYS A 50 -8.33 -5.06 0.02
N LEU A 51 -8.20 -5.43 -1.25
CA LEU A 51 -8.08 -6.82 -1.70
C LEU A 51 -6.63 -7.16 -2.09
N GLU A 52 -6.02 -6.34 -2.94
CA GLU A 52 -4.75 -6.65 -3.61
C GLU A 52 -3.57 -6.67 -2.63
N GLN A 53 -3.43 -5.64 -1.80
CA GLN A 53 -2.25 -5.53 -0.93
C GLN A 53 -2.23 -6.55 0.20
N PRO A 54 -3.37 -6.84 0.87
CA PRO A 54 -3.42 -7.96 1.81
C PRO A 54 -3.12 -9.29 1.14
N ALA A 55 -3.60 -9.52 -0.08
CA ALA A 55 -3.28 -10.74 -0.82
C ALA A 55 -1.77 -10.85 -1.11
N HIS A 56 -1.13 -9.75 -1.52
CA HIS A 56 0.32 -9.70 -1.71
C HIS A 56 1.11 -9.95 -0.43
N ALA A 57 0.65 -9.42 0.70
CA ALA A 57 1.25 -9.65 2.02
C ALA A 57 1.20 -11.15 2.38
N VAL A 58 0.02 -11.78 2.26
CA VAL A 58 -0.18 -13.20 2.57
C VAL A 58 0.62 -14.10 1.64
N ALA A 59 0.60 -13.83 0.33
CA ALA A 59 1.27 -14.67 -0.66
C ALA A 59 2.80 -14.68 -0.52
N ASN A 60 3.37 -13.62 0.05
CA ASN A 60 4.82 -13.43 0.11
C ASN A 60 5.40 -13.41 1.52
N GLY A 61 4.55 -13.37 2.56
CA GLY A 61 4.98 -13.42 3.95
C GLY A 61 5.70 -12.15 4.43
N TYR A 62 5.36 -10.99 3.88
CA TYR A 62 5.95 -9.69 4.28
C TYR A 62 4.89 -8.70 4.76
N TYR A 63 5.32 -7.61 5.37
CA TYR A 63 4.45 -6.47 5.69
C TYR A 63 4.20 -5.61 4.45
N VAL A 64 3.01 -5.01 4.34
CA VAL A 64 2.72 -4.00 3.30
C VAL A 64 2.28 -2.68 3.91
N GLY A 65 2.98 -1.61 3.54
CA GLY A 65 2.53 -0.23 3.77
C GLY A 65 1.93 0.34 2.50
N ALA A 66 0.61 0.45 2.44
CA ALA A 66 -0.11 1.03 1.31
C ALA A 66 -0.44 2.49 1.61
N ILE A 67 0.00 3.41 0.75
CA ILE A 67 -0.19 4.86 0.94
C ILE A 67 -0.97 5.41 -0.23
N ASN A 68 -2.06 6.10 0.03
CA ASN A 68 -2.83 6.80 -1.00
C ASN A 68 -3.13 8.24 -0.58
N ARG A 69 -3.18 9.12 -1.58
CA ARG A 69 -3.52 10.54 -1.44
C ARG A 69 -4.94 10.72 -0.85
N VAL A 70 -5.21 11.89 -0.26
CA VAL A 70 -6.53 12.28 0.26
C VAL A 70 -7.07 13.51 -0.46
N GLY A 71 -8.40 13.59 -0.60
CA GLY A 71 -9.10 14.80 -1.06
C GLY A 71 -9.26 14.93 -2.56
N VAL A 72 -9.49 16.16 -3.04
CA VAL A 72 -9.74 16.49 -4.46
C VAL A 72 -8.74 17.54 -4.91
N GLU A 73 -8.27 17.46 -6.15
CA GLU A 73 -7.32 18.42 -6.73
C GLU A 73 -7.90 19.17 -7.92
N GLY A 74 -8.02 20.49 -7.77
CA GLY A 74 -8.30 21.41 -8.87
C GLY A 74 -7.01 21.86 -9.59
N PRO A 75 -7.09 22.31 -10.85
CA PRO A 75 -8.29 22.39 -11.70
C PRO A 75 -8.69 21.06 -12.35
N TRP A 76 -7.87 20.01 -12.17
CA TRP A 76 -7.97 18.76 -12.94
C TRP A 76 -9.18 17.89 -12.58
N ASN A 77 -9.75 18.04 -11.37
CA ASN A 77 -10.97 17.36 -10.91
C ASN A 77 -11.02 15.87 -11.26
N MET A 78 -9.91 15.16 -11.03
CA MET A 78 -9.73 13.75 -11.41
C MET A 78 -10.55 12.74 -10.58
N GLY A 79 -11.31 13.24 -9.59
CA GLY A 79 -12.05 12.45 -8.61
C GLY A 79 -11.52 12.67 -7.19
N GLU A 80 -12.19 12.02 -6.22
CA GLU A 80 -11.79 12.05 -4.82
C GLU A 80 -10.78 10.93 -4.53
N PHE A 81 -9.57 11.32 -4.13
CA PHE A 81 -8.59 10.40 -3.57
C PHE A 81 -9.04 9.97 -2.18
N TYR A 82 -9.33 8.67 -2.03
CA TYR A 82 -10.01 8.15 -0.85
C TYR A 82 -9.09 7.96 0.36
N GLY A 83 -7.80 8.29 0.30
CA GLY A 83 -6.89 8.05 1.42
C GLY A 83 -6.83 6.57 1.78
N GLN A 84 -7.24 6.24 3.01
CA GLN A 84 -7.21 4.86 3.51
C GLN A 84 -5.82 4.23 3.37
N SER A 85 -4.78 5.02 3.63
CA SER A 85 -3.44 4.46 3.80
C SER A 85 -3.47 3.47 4.96
N TYR A 86 -2.80 2.34 4.87
CA TYR A 86 -2.84 1.32 5.91
C TYR A 86 -1.54 0.52 5.97
N LEU A 87 -1.41 -0.27 7.04
CA LEU A 87 -0.37 -1.27 7.18
C LEU A 87 -0.99 -2.66 7.37
N VAL A 88 -0.50 -3.64 6.61
CA VAL A 88 -0.94 -5.04 6.64
C VAL A 88 0.21 -5.93 7.11
N ASP A 89 -0.09 -6.86 8.00
CA ASP A 89 0.86 -7.88 8.45
C ASP A 89 1.00 -9.05 7.44
N PRO A 90 2.00 -9.93 7.59
CA PRO A 90 2.18 -11.10 6.72
C PRO A 90 1.01 -12.09 6.68
N ARG A 91 0.00 -11.95 7.56
CA ARG A 91 -1.20 -12.78 7.60
C ARG A 91 -2.41 -12.10 6.95
N GLY A 92 -2.22 -10.90 6.39
CA GLY A 92 -3.29 -10.15 5.75
C GLY A 92 -4.13 -9.30 6.70
N ASN A 93 -3.75 -9.20 7.98
CA ASN A 93 -4.49 -8.38 8.94
C ASN A 93 -4.10 -6.91 8.79
N PHE A 94 -5.10 -6.03 8.79
CA PHE A 94 -4.89 -4.59 8.87
C PHE A 94 -4.54 -4.21 10.32
N ILE A 95 -3.30 -3.78 10.56
CA ILE A 95 -2.84 -3.43 11.91
C ILE A 95 -2.86 -1.93 12.18
N ALA A 96 -2.94 -1.11 11.13
CA ALA A 96 -3.21 0.33 11.24
C ALA A 96 -3.88 0.84 9.96
N MET A 97 -4.82 1.79 10.08
CA MET A 97 -5.52 2.40 8.94
C MET A 97 -5.74 3.89 9.17
N GLY A 98 -5.45 4.69 8.14
CA GLY A 98 -5.65 6.12 8.06
C GLY A 98 -7.07 6.47 7.63
N SER A 99 -7.46 7.73 7.85
CA SER A 99 -8.79 8.20 7.45
C SER A 99 -8.85 8.52 5.96
N VAL A 100 -10.08 8.68 5.46
CA VAL A 100 -10.36 9.12 4.09
C VAL A 100 -10.12 10.62 3.88
N ILE A 101 -10.15 11.42 4.97
CA ILE A 101 -10.24 12.90 4.91
C ILE A 101 -8.93 13.61 5.30
N LYS A 102 -8.02 12.95 6.03
CA LYS A 102 -6.84 13.63 6.60
C LYS A 102 -5.59 12.78 6.56
N MET A 103 -4.49 13.40 6.13
CA MET A 103 -3.17 12.78 6.20
C MET A 103 -2.83 12.49 7.66
N LYS A 104 -2.54 11.22 7.95
CA LYS A 104 -2.24 10.74 9.30
C LYS A 104 -0.98 9.89 9.25
N SER A 105 -0.03 10.17 10.12
CA SER A 105 1.11 9.28 10.34
C SER A 105 0.60 7.97 10.95
N LEU A 106 0.99 6.85 10.36
CA LEU A 106 0.73 5.52 10.89
C LEU A 106 1.98 5.05 11.62
N SER A 107 1.82 4.61 12.87
CA SER A 107 2.87 4.03 13.69
C SER A 107 2.32 2.76 14.34
N VAL A 108 3.07 1.66 14.26
CA VAL A 108 2.81 0.46 15.06
C VAL A 108 3.53 0.66 16.39
N LYS A 109 2.84 0.42 17.51
CA LYS A 109 3.44 0.50 18.85
C LYS A 109 4.36 -0.67 19.12
#